data_AF-A0A2X2IBB9-F1
#
_entry.id   AF-A0A2X2IBB9-F1
#
_cell.length_a   1.000
_cell.length_b   1.000
_cell.length_c   1.000
_cell.angle_alpha   90.00
_cell.angle_beta   90.00
_cell.angle_gamma   90.00
#
_symmetry.space_group_name_H-M   'P 1'
#
loop_
_entity.id
_entity.type
_entity.pdbx_description
1 polymer ?
#
loop_
_entity_poly.entity_id
_entity_poly.type
_entity_poly.pdbx_seq_one_letter_code
_entity_poly.pdbx_strand_id
1 'polypeptide(L)'
;MFNWFAGGAAYACDRLSALEDWVTSFSYWDVLRLMDLSWQRGGLLLGECVFNQYREIMPETEIENCSRRFAAVATNLSTGRELWFTEGDLHLAIRASCSIPGLMAPVAHNGYWLVDGAVVNPIPISLTRALGADIVIAVDLQHDAHLMQQDLLSFNVSEENSENGDSLPWHARLKEKVRQYNDTSGGDSTNGNRDYDHFYPGAGEPP
;
A
#
# COMPACT_ATOMS: atom_id res chain seq x y z
N MET A 1 1.33 8.32 5.02
CA MET A 1 1.56 6.88 5.23
C MET A 1 2.83 6.69 6.07
N PHE A 2 2.81 7.19 7.31
CA PHE A 2 3.90 6.95 8.27
C PHE A 2 3.39 5.94 9.28
N ASN A 3 4.11 4.84 9.42
CA ASN A 3 3.70 3.73 10.26
C ASN A 3 3.81 4.10 11.75
N TRP A 4 2.77 3.74 12.49
CA TRP A 4 2.54 4.04 13.91
C TRP A 4 3.60 3.45 14.85
N PHE A 5 4.30 2.40 14.43
CA PHE A 5 5.36 1.75 15.21
C PHE A 5 6.58 2.65 15.46
N ALA A 6 6.97 3.48 14.50
CA ALA A 6 8.09 4.41 14.66
C ALA A 6 7.80 5.50 15.69
N GLY A 7 6.54 5.98 15.74
CA GLY A 7 6.06 6.91 16.76
C GLY A 7 5.95 6.26 18.14
N GLY A 8 5.45 5.03 18.20
CA GLY A 8 5.41 4.24 19.44
C GLY A 8 6.79 4.01 20.03
N ALA A 9 7.79 3.68 19.20
CA ALA A 9 9.18 3.57 19.63
C ALA A 9 9.74 4.90 20.13
N ALA A 10 9.56 5.98 19.37
CA ALA A 10 10.02 7.31 19.80
C ALA A 10 9.38 7.74 21.13
N TYR A 11 8.10 7.43 21.36
CA TYR A 11 7.46 7.67 22.66
C TYR A 11 8.04 6.79 23.78
N ALA A 12 8.28 5.51 23.50
CA ALA A 12 8.81 4.58 24.49
C ALA A 12 10.19 4.99 25.00
N CYS A 13 11.01 5.61 24.15
CA CYS A 13 12.40 5.97 24.45
C CYS A 13 12.58 7.51 24.61
N ASP A 14 11.52 8.26 24.94
CA ASP A 14 11.53 9.71 25.23
C ASP A 14 12.08 10.61 24.09
N ARG A 15 11.87 10.20 22.83
CA ARG A 15 12.25 10.93 21.60
C ARG A 15 11.06 11.41 20.78
N LEU A 16 9.85 11.37 21.33
CA LEU A 16 8.65 11.76 20.59
C LEU A 16 8.71 13.21 20.09
N SER A 17 9.20 14.15 20.91
CA SER A 17 9.32 15.56 20.49
C SER A 17 10.28 15.74 19.32
N ALA A 18 11.42 15.04 19.34
CA ALA A 18 12.39 15.11 18.25
C ALA A 18 11.83 14.50 16.95
N LEU A 19 11.04 13.43 17.06
CA LEU A 19 10.32 12.86 15.92
C LEU A 19 9.24 13.83 15.40
N GLU A 20 8.49 14.47 16.29
CA GLU A 20 7.45 15.44 15.94
C GLU A 20 8.04 16.67 15.22
N ASP A 21 9.12 17.25 15.76
CA ASP A 21 9.83 18.36 15.13
C ASP A 21 10.29 18.01 13.71
N TRP A 22 10.79 16.78 13.52
CA TRP A 22 11.20 16.30 12.22
C TRP A 22 10.02 16.09 11.27
N VAL A 23 8.97 15.38 11.69
CA VAL A 23 7.79 15.12 10.85
C VAL A 23 7.11 16.43 10.45
N THR A 24 7.03 17.40 11.36
CA THR A 24 6.41 18.71 11.09
C THR A 24 7.29 19.65 10.26
N SER A 25 8.60 19.39 10.17
CA SER A 25 9.52 20.17 9.33
C SER A 25 9.38 19.90 7.82
N PHE A 26 8.71 18.83 7.41
CA PHE A 26 8.57 18.48 6.00
C PHE A 26 7.62 19.42 5.26
N SER A 27 8.10 20.00 4.16
CA SER A 27 7.22 20.67 3.21
C SER A 27 6.48 19.64 2.34
N TYR A 28 5.35 20.05 1.75
CA TYR A 28 4.61 19.23 0.78
C TYR A 28 5.52 18.73 -0.37
N TRP A 29 6.50 19.54 -0.77
CA TRP A 29 7.49 19.18 -1.80
C TRP A 29 8.50 18.14 -1.32
N ASP A 30 8.84 18.10 -0.04
CA ASP A 30 9.73 17.08 0.52
C ASP A 30 9.03 15.73 0.58
N VAL A 31 7.75 15.72 0.96
CA VAL A 31 6.91 14.51 0.93
C VAL A 31 6.76 14.00 -0.51
N LEU A 32 6.48 14.89 -1.48
CA LEU A 32 6.42 14.51 -2.89
C LEU A 32 7.76 14.00 -3.42
N ARG A 33 8.89 14.62 -3.06
CA ARG A 33 10.23 14.15 -3.47
C ARG A 33 10.53 12.77 -2.90
N LEU A 34 10.15 12.52 -1.66
CA LEU A 34 10.25 11.20 -1.05
C LEU A 34 9.42 10.19 -1.86
N MET A 35 8.18 10.52 -2.23
CA MET A 35 7.32 9.63 -3.03
C MET A 35 7.83 9.42 -4.48
N ASP A 36 8.23 10.47 -5.20
CA ASP A 36 8.67 10.40 -6.60
C ASP A 36 10.01 9.65 -6.78
N LEU A 37 10.90 9.74 -5.79
CA LEU A 37 12.16 8.97 -5.79
C LEU A 37 11.91 7.45 -5.67
N SER A 38 10.78 7.04 -5.09
CA SER A 38 10.40 5.63 -5.01
C SER A 38 10.01 5.09 -6.40
N TRP A 39 9.29 5.87 -7.21
CA TRP A 39 8.74 5.39 -8.48
C TRP A 39 9.79 5.25 -9.60
N GLN A 40 10.75 6.17 -9.68
CA GLN A 40 11.73 6.22 -10.79
C GLN A 40 12.80 5.11 -10.75
N ARG A 41 12.98 4.43 -9.61
CA ARG A 41 14.09 3.46 -9.41
C ARG A 41 13.67 2.11 -8.81
N GLY A 42 12.37 1.80 -8.80
CA GLY A 42 11.86 0.47 -8.46
C GLY A 42 11.34 0.30 -7.03
N GLY A 43 10.71 1.32 -6.44
CA GLY A 43 9.89 1.27 -5.22
C GLY A 43 10.64 1.10 -3.90
N LEU A 44 11.75 0.36 -3.90
CA LEU A 44 12.39 -0.17 -2.69
C LEU A 44 13.25 0.86 -1.93
N LEU A 45 13.71 1.93 -2.58
CA LEU A 45 14.67 2.91 -2.01
C LEU A 45 14.05 3.91 -1.02
N LEU A 46 12.73 4.13 -1.08
CA LEU A 46 12.06 5.10 -0.21
C LEU A 46 12.24 4.78 1.27
N GLY A 47 12.20 3.49 1.60
CA GLY A 47 12.43 3.05 2.97
C GLY A 47 13.79 3.49 3.47
N GLU A 48 14.87 3.17 2.77
CA GLU A 48 16.22 3.34 3.31
C GLU A 48 16.58 4.79 3.63
N CYS A 49 16.20 5.76 2.78
CA CYS A 49 16.46 7.17 3.06
C CYS A 49 15.72 7.66 4.32
N VAL A 50 14.44 7.31 4.45
CA VAL A 50 13.61 7.69 5.60
C VAL A 50 14.12 7.01 6.88
N PHE A 51 14.50 5.73 6.79
CA PHE A 51 15.05 4.99 7.92
C PHE A 51 16.44 5.47 8.34
N ASN A 52 17.28 5.89 7.40
CA ASN A 52 18.57 6.50 7.74
C ASN A 52 18.38 7.81 8.50
N GLN A 53 17.46 8.68 8.07
CA GLN A 53 17.14 9.91 8.80
C GLN A 53 16.52 9.62 10.18
N TYR A 54 15.64 8.62 10.26
CA TYR A 54 15.05 8.19 11.52
C TYR A 54 16.11 7.74 12.55
N ARG A 55 17.16 7.03 12.12
CA ARG A 55 18.29 6.63 12.99
C ARG A 55 19.06 7.82 13.58
N GLU A 56 19.11 8.95 12.88
CA GLU A 56 19.76 10.16 13.43
C GLU A 56 18.95 10.79 14.55
N ILE A 57 17.62 10.74 14.44
CA ILE A 57 16.68 11.27 15.44
C ILE A 57 16.57 10.32 16.63
N MET A 58 16.71 9.02 16.34
CA MET A 58 16.60 7.94 17.29
C MET A 58 17.97 7.28 17.48
N PRO A 59 18.85 7.81 18.33
CA PRO A 59 20.17 7.22 18.55
C PRO A 59 20.12 5.94 19.39
N GLU A 60 18.98 5.64 20.01
CA GLU A 60 18.81 4.42 20.77
C GLU A 60 18.75 3.21 19.84
N THR A 61 19.63 2.24 20.09
CA THR A 61 19.81 1.09 19.20
C THR A 61 19.10 -0.16 19.69
N GLU A 62 18.82 -0.26 20.99
CA GLU A 62 18.30 -1.48 21.60
C GLU A 62 16.92 -1.25 22.24
N ILE A 63 16.01 -2.20 22.08
CA ILE A 63 14.63 -2.11 22.59
C ILE A 63 14.62 -2.04 24.12
N GLU A 64 15.50 -2.78 24.77
CA GLU A 64 15.64 -2.87 26.22
C GLU A 64 16.07 -1.57 26.89
N ASN A 65 16.72 -0.66 26.15
CA ASN A 65 17.19 0.61 26.66
C ASN A 65 16.11 1.69 26.68
N CYS A 66 14.95 1.43 26.08
CA CYS A 66 13.84 2.37 26.10
C CYS A 66 13.26 2.54 27.51
N SER A 67 13.00 3.79 27.89
CA SER A 67 12.43 4.17 29.20
C SER A 67 11.12 3.45 29.53
N ARG A 68 10.37 3.03 28.51
CA ARG A 68 9.14 2.24 28.62
C ARG A 68 9.30 0.96 27.81
N ARG A 69 8.67 -0.12 28.29
CA ARG A 69 8.62 -1.39 27.56
C ARG A 69 8.01 -1.16 26.18
N PHE A 70 8.78 -1.51 25.15
CA PHE A 70 8.38 -1.43 23.77
C PHE A 70 8.40 -2.82 23.15
N ALA A 71 7.47 -3.06 22.24
CA ALA A 71 7.51 -4.23 21.39
C ALA A 71 6.93 -3.90 20.02
N ALA A 72 7.50 -4.51 18.98
CA ALA A 72 7.05 -4.36 17.60
C ALA A 72 6.61 -5.71 17.04
N VAL A 73 5.66 -5.69 16.12
CA VAL A 73 5.18 -6.91 15.44
C VAL A 73 5.59 -6.83 13.98
N ALA A 74 6.22 -7.89 13.50
CA ALA A 74 6.42 -8.11 12.07
C ALA A 74 5.75 -9.41 11.64
N THR A 75 5.53 -9.55 10.34
CA THR A 75 4.97 -10.76 9.75
C THR A 75 6.05 -11.52 9.01
N ASN A 76 6.21 -12.82 9.31
CA ASN A 76 7.03 -13.70 8.51
C ASN A 76 6.35 -13.95 7.15
N LEU A 77 6.99 -13.51 6.07
CA LEU A 77 6.45 -13.52 4.72
C LEU A 77 6.19 -14.95 4.19
N SER A 78 7.01 -15.93 4.58
CA SER A 78 6.89 -17.30 4.09
C SER A 78 5.81 -18.10 4.82
N THR A 79 5.58 -17.81 6.10
CA THR A 79 4.68 -18.60 6.95
C THR A 79 3.38 -17.88 7.32
N GLY A 80 3.32 -16.55 7.11
CA GLY A 80 2.19 -15.72 7.54
C GLY A 80 2.04 -15.61 9.06
N ARG A 81 3.07 -15.97 9.83
CA ARG A 81 3.05 -15.92 11.30
C ARG A 81 3.61 -14.61 11.82
N GLU A 82 3.07 -14.14 12.93
CA GLU A 82 3.63 -12.99 13.65
C GLU A 82 4.98 -13.33 14.29
N LEU A 83 5.86 -12.34 14.31
CA LEU A 83 7.12 -12.34 15.03
C LEU A 83 7.13 -11.09 15.91
N TRP A 84 7.38 -11.29 17.21
CA TRP A 84 7.38 -10.22 18.20
C TRP A 84 8.81 -9.83 18.54
N PHE A 85 9.16 -8.58 18.28
CA PHE A 85 10.38 -7.98 18.75
C PHE A 85 10.13 -7.38 20.13
N THR A 86 10.81 -7.91 21.14
CA THR A 86 10.72 -7.41 22.54
C THR A 86 12.09 -7.04 23.12
N GLU A 87 13.16 -7.38 22.41
CA GLU A 87 14.57 -7.16 22.76
C GLU A 87 15.42 -7.09 21.47
N GLY A 88 16.63 -6.53 21.56
CA GLY A 88 17.59 -6.43 20.47
C GLY A 88 17.45 -5.14 19.64
N ASP A 89 17.91 -5.18 18.38
CA ASP A 89 18.02 -3.99 17.53
C ASP A 89 16.65 -3.34 17.25
N LEU A 90 16.46 -2.15 17.83
CA LEU A 90 15.26 -1.34 17.72
C LEU A 90 15.01 -0.87 16.29
N HIS A 91 16.05 -0.44 15.57
CA HIS A 91 15.91 0.02 14.19
C HIS A 91 15.50 -1.11 13.27
N LEU A 92 16.04 -2.31 13.48
CA LEU A 92 15.67 -3.50 12.75
C LEU A 92 14.21 -3.87 13.01
N ALA A 93 13.78 -3.85 14.28
CA ALA A 93 12.41 -4.13 14.67
C ALA A 93 11.42 -3.15 14.03
N ILE A 94 11.70 -1.84 14.09
CA ILE A 94 10.87 -0.81 13.46
C ILE A 94 10.89 -0.98 11.93
N ARG A 95 12.06 -1.21 11.32
CA ARG A 95 12.22 -1.39 9.88
C ARG A 95 11.39 -2.57 9.37
N ALA A 96 11.46 -3.72 10.06
CA ALA A 96 10.71 -4.92 9.73
C ALA A 96 9.21 -4.71 9.91
N SER A 97 8.82 -4.14 11.07
CA SER A 97 7.43 -3.84 11.42
C SER A 97 6.77 -2.87 10.46
N CYS A 98 7.53 -2.01 9.78
CA CYS A 98 7.02 -1.04 8.82
C CYS A 98 7.13 -1.47 7.36
N SER A 99 7.72 -2.63 7.04
CA SER A 99 8.01 -3.05 5.65
C SER A 99 6.75 -3.47 4.88
N ILE A 100 5.98 -2.47 4.43
CA ILE A 100 4.73 -2.67 3.68
C ILE A 100 5.01 -3.39 2.35
N PRO A 101 4.38 -4.56 2.10
CA PRO A 101 4.51 -5.26 0.84
C PRO A 101 4.14 -4.39 -0.36
N GLY A 102 4.96 -4.42 -1.41
CA GLY A 102 4.77 -3.63 -2.63
C GLY A 102 5.29 -2.19 -2.55
N LEU A 103 5.50 -1.65 -1.34
CA LEU A 103 6.10 -0.33 -1.15
C LEU A 103 7.56 -0.41 -0.67
N MET A 104 7.88 -1.36 0.21
CA MET A 104 9.22 -1.51 0.77
C MET A 104 9.72 -2.94 0.69
N ALA A 105 11.05 -3.08 0.60
CA ALA A 105 11.70 -4.38 0.61
C ALA A 105 11.40 -5.13 1.91
N PRO A 106 11.13 -6.45 1.83
CA PRO A 106 11.15 -7.30 3.01
C PRO A 106 12.51 -7.26 3.70
N VAL A 107 12.50 -7.44 5.02
CA VAL A 107 13.71 -7.40 5.87
C VAL A 107 14.16 -8.82 6.18
N ALA A 108 15.42 -9.13 5.91
CA ALA A 108 15.99 -10.41 6.32
C ALA A 108 16.38 -10.37 7.81
N HIS A 109 15.85 -11.30 8.61
CA HIS A 109 16.22 -11.44 10.02
C HIS A 109 16.07 -12.90 10.46
N ASN A 110 17.09 -13.45 11.14
CA ASN A 110 17.12 -14.81 11.66
C ASN A 110 16.71 -15.90 10.65
N GLY A 111 17.11 -15.74 9.38
CA GLY A 111 16.78 -16.69 8.30
C GLY A 111 15.36 -16.54 7.73
N TYR A 112 14.60 -15.53 8.16
CA TYR A 112 13.26 -15.23 7.66
C TYR A 112 13.23 -13.92 6.89
N TRP A 113 12.27 -13.81 5.97
CA TRP A 113 11.88 -12.55 5.37
C TRP A 113 10.69 -11.99 6.12
N LEU A 114 10.83 -10.76 6.60
CA LEU A 114 9.83 -10.07 7.40
C LEU A 114 9.21 -8.92 6.62
N VAL A 115 7.90 -8.76 6.78
CA VAL A 115 7.12 -7.65 6.26
C VAL A 115 6.30 -7.04 7.39
N ASP A 116 5.56 -5.98 7.06
CA ASP A 116 4.75 -5.22 8.00
C ASP A 116 3.85 -6.11 8.88
N GLY A 117 3.81 -5.80 10.18
CA GLY A 117 3.00 -6.52 11.16
C GLY A 117 1.49 -6.38 10.93
N ALA A 118 1.05 -5.26 10.36
CA ALA A 118 -0.36 -4.99 10.09
C ALA A 118 -0.97 -5.89 9.02
N VAL A 119 -0.15 -6.62 8.25
CA VAL A 119 -0.61 -7.67 7.33
C VAL A 119 -1.35 -8.78 8.07
N VAL A 120 -0.91 -9.10 9.30
CA VAL A 120 -1.48 -10.18 10.11
C VAL A 120 -2.14 -9.68 11.38
N ASN A 121 -1.52 -8.70 12.04
CA ASN A 121 -1.95 -8.21 13.34
C ASN A 121 -1.84 -6.67 13.43
N PRO A 122 -2.81 -5.93 12.84
CA PRO A 122 -2.81 -4.47 12.84
C PRO A 122 -3.02 -3.85 14.22
N ILE A 123 -3.60 -4.59 15.17
CA ILE A 123 -3.83 -4.13 16.55
C ILE A 123 -3.38 -5.25 17.52
N PRO A 124 -2.14 -5.21 18.02
CA PRO A 124 -1.50 -6.34 18.70
C PRO A 124 -1.92 -6.48 20.18
N ILE A 125 -3.21 -6.71 20.40
CA ILE A 125 -3.79 -6.89 21.75
C ILE A 125 -3.20 -8.11 22.44
N SER A 126 -3.00 -9.21 21.71
CA SER A 126 -2.40 -10.45 22.24
C SER A 126 -0.99 -10.21 22.79
N LEU A 127 -0.14 -9.50 22.05
CA LEU A 127 1.20 -9.13 22.48
C LEU A 127 1.17 -8.27 23.75
N THR A 128 0.36 -7.21 23.77
CA THR A 128 0.28 -6.33 24.96
C THR A 128 -0.16 -7.08 26.21
N ARG A 129 -1.12 -8.01 26.09
CA ARG A 129 -1.52 -8.92 27.18
C ARG A 129 -0.38 -9.85 27.60
N ALA A 130 0.33 -10.43 26.63
CA ALA A 130 1.47 -11.31 26.92
C ALA A 130 2.61 -10.59 27.64
N LEU A 131 2.79 -9.28 27.41
CA LEU A 131 3.74 -8.42 28.12
C LEU A 131 3.31 -8.07 29.56
N GLY A 132 2.14 -8.52 30.00
CA GLY A 132 1.64 -8.38 31.36
C GLY A 132 0.67 -7.22 31.58
N ALA A 133 0.04 -6.69 30.53
CA ALA A 133 -0.91 -5.59 30.67
C ALA A 133 -2.26 -6.06 31.26
N ASP A 134 -2.68 -5.45 32.37
CA ASP A 134 -4.02 -5.64 32.97
C ASP A 134 -5.12 -4.88 32.20
N ILE A 135 -4.77 -3.72 31.67
CA ILE A 135 -5.64 -2.86 30.86
C ILE A 135 -4.92 -2.58 29.54
N VAL A 136 -5.61 -2.80 28.43
CA VAL A 136 -5.11 -2.52 27.08
C VAL A 136 -5.95 -1.43 26.45
N ILE A 137 -5.30 -0.36 26.02
CA ILE A 137 -5.91 0.73 25.24
C ILE A 137 -5.48 0.52 23.79
N ALA A 138 -6.43 0.10 22.94
CA ALA A 138 -6.20 -0.06 21.51
C ALA A 138 -6.61 1.21 20.76
N VAL A 139 -5.73 1.71 19.90
CA VAL A 139 -5.98 2.87 19.05
C VAL A 139 -6.04 2.41 17.61
N ASP A 140 -7.19 2.56 16.97
CA ASP A 140 -7.39 2.27 15.55
C ASP A 140 -7.58 3.58 14.77
N LEU A 141 -6.73 3.80 13.78
CA LEU A 141 -6.73 4.99 12.92
C LEU A 141 -7.28 4.69 11.51
N GLN A 142 -7.72 3.47 11.23
CA GLN A 142 -8.21 3.08 9.90
C GLN A 142 -9.54 3.74 9.53
N HIS A 143 -10.29 4.26 10.50
CA HIS A 143 -11.63 4.81 10.26
C HIS A 143 -11.64 6.13 9.46
N ASP A 144 -10.64 7.00 9.60
CA ASP A 144 -10.61 8.32 8.95
C ASP A 144 -10.32 8.26 7.45
N ALA A 145 -9.62 7.21 6.98
CA ALA A 145 -9.29 7.04 5.57
C ALA A 145 -10.55 6.82 4.70
N HIS A 146 -11.59 6.18 5.23
CA HIS A 146 -12.82 5.93 4.49
C HIS A 146 -13.67 7.20 4.33
N LEU A 147 -13.58 8.15 5.26
CA LEU A 147 -14.28 9.45 5.15
C LEU A 147 -13.56 10.38 4.18
N MET A 148 -12.23 10.47 4.24
CA MET A 148 -11.47 11.27 3.27
C MET A 148 -11.50 10.70 1.85
N GLN A 149 -11.56 9.37 1.68
CA GLN A 149 -11.71 8.77 0.35
C GLN A 149 -13.12 9.03 -0.22
N GLN A 150 -14.15 9.11 0.62
CA GLN A 150 -15.48 9.57 0.19
C GLN A 150 -15.47 11.06 -0.17
N ASP A 151 -14.75 11.92 0.57
CA ASP A 151 -14.65 13.36 0.27
C ASP A 151 -13.79 13.66 -0.98
N LEU A 152 -12.71 12.90 -1.21
CA LEU A 152 -11.89 13.01 -2.42
C LEU A 152 -12.59 12.43 -3.66
N LEU A 153 -13.46 11.43 -3.48
CA LEU A 153 -14.29 10.89 -4.56
C LEU A 153 -15.59 11.70 -4.78
N SER A 154 -16.09 12.40 -3.76
CA SER A 154 -17.24 13.30 -3.87
C SER A 154 -16.86 14.66 -4.48
N PHE A 155 -15.57 15.02 -4.46
CA PHE A 155 -15.05 16.22 -5.11
C PHE A 155 -15.12 16.24 -6.65
N ASN A 156 -15.73 15.23 -7.28
CA ASN A 156 -16.01 15.20 -8.72
C ASN A 156 -17.50 15.17 -9.09
N VAL A 157 -18.41 15.47 -8.16
CA VAL A 157 -19.82 15.74 -8.51
C VAL A 157 -20.25 17.03 -7.82
N SER A 158 -19.90 18.15 -8.43
CA SER A 158 -20.59 19.41 -8.21
C SER A 158 -20.79 20.05 -9.57
N GLU A 159 -22.06 20.08 -9.95
CA GLU A 159 -22.59 20.64 -11.18
C GLU A 159 -22.12 22.10 -11.36
N GLU A 160 -21.25 22.36 -12.32
CA GLU A 160 -21.20 23.71 -12.91
C GLU A 160 -22.36 23.84 -13.89
N ASN A 161 -23.46 24.41 -13.40
CA ASN A 161 -24.41 25.12 -14.24
C ASN A 161 -23.69 26.31 -14.88
N SER A 162 -23.46 26.24 -16.18
CA SER A 162 -23.23 27.42 -17.02
C SER A 162 -23.91 27.21 -18.36
N GLU A 163 -25.10 27.81 -18.47
CA GLU A 163 -25.70 28.13 -19.75
C GLU A 163 -24.78 29.11 -20.50
N ASN A 164 -24.08 28.62 -21.52
CA ASN A 164 -24.03 29.18 -22.88
C ASN A 164 -22.79 28.67 -23.67
N GLY A 165 -23.05 28.11 -24.85
CA GLY A 165 -22.14 28.12 -26.00
C GLY A 165 -21.18 26.93 -26.14
N ASP A 166 -21.59 25.96 -26.95
CA ASP A 166 -20.74 25.09 -27.79
C ASP A 166 -19.42 24.56 -27.19
N SER A 167 -19.49 23.53 -26.35
CA SER A 167 -18.54 22.42 -26.42
C SER A 167 -19.05 21.19 -25.66
N LEU A 168 -19.09 20.05 -26.35
CA LEU A 168 -19.40 18.76 -25.72
C LEU A 168 -18.31 18.39 -24.70
N PRO A 169 -18.67 17.87 -23.51
CA PRO A 169 -17.72 17.39 -22.50
C PRO A 169 -16.70 16.39 -23.07
N TRP A 170 -15.42 16.53 -22.69
CA TRP A 170 -14.33 15.71 -23.24
C TRP A 170 -14.53 14.20 -23.04
N HIS A 171 -15.20 13.80 -21.97
CA HIS A 171 -15.57 12.41 -21.69
C HIS A 171 -16.58 11.84 -22.69
N ALA A 172 -17.51 12.66 -23.18
CA ALA A 172 -18.45 12.24 -24.23
C ALA A 172 -17.70 11.98 -25.53
N ARG A 173 -16.76 12.86 -25.89
CA ARG A 173 -15.88 12.70 -27.07
C ARG A 173 -14.94 11.51 -26.94
N LEU A 174 -14.47 11.20 -25.73
CA LEU A 174 -13.61 10.05 -25.45
C LEU A 174 -14.39 8.74 -25.59
N LYS A 175 -15.59 8.68 -25.03
CA LYS A 175 -16.49 7.52 -25.12
C LYS A 175 -16.90 7.24 -26.58
N GLU A 176 -17.12 8.31 -27.35
CA GLU A 176 -17.46 8.22 -28.77
C GLU A 176 -16.26 7.76 -29.61
N LYS A 177 -15.04 8.24 -29.33
CA LYS A 177 -13.80 7.74 -29.94
C LYS A 177 -13.49 6.29 -29.62
N VAL A 178 -13.69 5.87 -28.37
CA VAL A 178 -13.49 4.48 -27.93
C VAL A 178 -14.50 3.54 -28.59
N ARG A 179 -15.74 4.00 -28.77
CA ARG A 179 -16.78 3.26 -29.50
C ARG A 179 -16.48 3.16 -31.00
N GLN A 180 -16.04 4.24 -31.65
CA GLN A 180 -15.62 4.20 -33.06
C GLN A 180 -14.43 3.27 -33.28
N TYR A 181 -13.47 3.21 -32.34
CA TYR A 181 -12.32 2.31 -32.46
C TYR A 181 -12.70 0.82 -32.35
N ASN A 182 -13.71 0.51 -31.52
CA ASN A 182 -14.26 -0.85 -31.39
C ASN A 182 -15.08 -1.28 -32.61
N ASP A 183 -15.78 -0.35 -33.28
CA ASP A 183 -16.53 -0.66 -34.51
C ASP A 183 -15.62 -0.76 -35.75
N THR A 184 -14.41 -0.19 -35.72
CA THR A 184 -13.46 -0.22 -36.86
C THR A 184 -12.43 -1.36 -36.79
N SER A 185 -12.38 -2.11 -35.68
CA SER A 185 -11.45 -3.25 -35.50
C SER A 185 -12.12 -4.63 -35.61
N GLY A 186 -13.41 -4.67 -36.00
CA GLY A 186 -14.20 -5.88 -36.13
C GLY A 186 -14.90 -5.98 -37.49
N GLY A 187 -14.14 -6.33 -38.53
CA GLY A 187 -14.67 -6.82 -39.80
C GLY A 187 -14.20 -6.04 -41.04
N ASP A 188 -13.37 -6.66 -41.88
CA ASP A 188 -13.84 -7.29 -43.11
C ASP A 188 -12.67 -7.85 -43.94
N SER A 189 -12.80 -9.09 -44.39
CA SER A 189 -12.31 -9.51 -45.71
C SER A 189 -13.11 -10.72 -46.22
N THR A 190 -14.32 -10.42 -46.67
CA THR A 190 -14.82 -10.66 -48.04
C THR A 190 -14.63 -12.05 -48.70
N ASN A 191 -15.76 -12.75 -48.73
CA ASN A 191 -16.45 -13.42 -49.86
C ASN A 191 -15.73 -13.58 -51.23
N GLY A 192 -15.75 -14.82 -51.75
CA GLY A 192 -15.41 -15.19 -53.13
C GLY A 192 -16.19 -16.42 -53.61
N ASN A 193 -17.17 -16.19 -54.47
CA ASN A 193 -18.16 -17.13 -55.03
C ASN A 193 -17.58 -18.15 -56.04
N ARG A 194 -18.00 -19.43 -55.95
CA ARG A 194 -18.45 -20.30 -57.09
C ARG A 194 -18.78 -21.75 -56.68
N ASP A 195 -20.04 -22.13 -56.93
CA ASP A 195 -20.60 -23.37 -57.51
C ASP A 195 -19.93 -24.75 -57.29
N TYR A 196 -20.69 -25.73 -56.79
CA TYR A 196 -21.33 -26.83 -57.58
C TYR A 196 -21.98 -27.89 -56.66
N ASP A 197 -23.29 -28.09 -56.85
CA ASP A 197 -24.06 -29.34 -56.95
C ASP A 197 -23.93 -30.53 -55.96
N HIS A 198 -25.13 -30.86 -55.42
CA HIS A 198 -25.77 -32.20 -55.30
C HIS A 198 -25.26 -33.32 -54.36
N PHE A 199 -26.28 -33.90 -53.69
CA PHE A 199 -26.53 -35.33 -53.41
C PHE A 199 -26.35 -35.85 -51.94
N TYR A 200 -27.48 -36.10 -51.25
CA TYR A 200 -27.63 -37.14 -50.20
C TYR A 200 -27.74 -38.53 -50.89
N PRO A 201 -27.53 -39.72 -50.26
CA PRO A 201 -27.86 -40.09 -48.87
C PRO A 201 -26.97 -41.20 -48.21
N GLY A 202 -27.36 -41.70 -47.02
CA GLY A 202 -27.19 -43.13 -46.69
C GLY A 202 -26.57 -43.46 -45.32
N ALA A 203 -27.33 -44.19 -44.50
CA ALA A 203 -26.96 -44.75 -43.19
C ALA A 203 -26.06 -46.01 -43.27
N GLY A 204 -25.34 -46.32 -42.18
CA GLY A 204 -24.67 -47.60 -41.94
C GLY A 204 -23.92 -47.65 -40.59
N GLU A 205 -24.21 -48.68 -39.78
CA GLU A 205 -23.81 -48.96 -38.39
C GLU A 205 -22.29 -49.18 -38.13
N PRO A 206 -21.83 -49.13 -36.85
CA PRO A 206 -20.44 -49.37 -36.45
C PRO A 206 -20.13 -50.87 -36.18
N PRO A 207 -18.83 -51.25 -36.12
CA PRO A 207 -18.38 -52.62 -35.87
C PRO A 207 -18.49 -53.07 -34.40
#